data_AF-M5EDE7-F1
#
_entry.id   AF-M5EDE7-F1
#
_cell.length_a   1.000
_cell.length_b   1.000
_cell.length_c   1.000
_cell.angle_alpha   90.00
_cell.angle_beta   90.00
_cell.angle_gamma   90.00
#
_symmetry.space_group_name_H-M   'P 1'
#
loop_
_entity.id
_entity.type
_entity.pdbx_description
1 polymer ?
#
loop_
_entity_poly.entity_id
_entity_poly.type
_entity_poly.pdbx_seq_one_letter_code
_entity_poly.pdbx_strand_id
1 'polypeptide(L)'
;MSNGSAVLGLGNLGASASLPVMEGKAVLFKEFADVDAFPICLDESDPDKLVENIKKLAPIFGSINLEDIKVVVNGAGAAGASIIKLLNFE
;
A
#
# COMPACT_ATOMS: atom_id res chain seq x y z
N MET A 1 -3.02 -2.71 -2.84
CA MET A 1 -3.79 -3.00 -1.62
C MET A 1 -3.51 -1.93 -0.57
N SER A 2 -4.55 -1.42 0.08
CA SER A 2 -4.45 -0.42 1.16
C SER A 2 -5.45 -0.71 2.27
N ASN A 3 -5.17 -0.26 3.49
CA ASN A 3 -6.15 -0.16 4.58
C ASN A 3 -6.52 1.29 4.93
N GLY A 4 -6.00 2.27 4.18
CA GLY A 4 -6.30 3.69 4.34
C GLY A 4 -5.78 4.31 5.64
N SER A 5 -4.81 3.68 6.30
CA SER A 5 -4.25 4.18 7.56
C SER A 5 -3.22 5.31 7.39
N ALA A 6 -2.72 5.52 6.17
CA ALA A 6 -1.78 6.59 5.84
C ALA A 6 -2.01 7.13 4.43
N VAL A 7 -3.22 7.61 4.13
CA VAL A 7 -3.58 8.12 2.80
C VAL A 7 -2.85 9.44 2.54
N LEU A 8 -1.90 9.42 1.62
CA LEU A 8 -1.13 10.60 1.21
C LEU A 8 -0.53 11.34 2.44
N GLY A 9 -0.75 12.66 2.54
CA GLY A 9 -0.43 13.47 3.72
C GLY A 9 -1.61 13.65 4.69
N LEU A 10 -2.73 12.98 4.46
CA LEU A 10 -3.99 13.18 5.20
C LEU A 10 -4.12 12.26 6.42
N GLY A 11 -3.32 11.19 6.49
CA GLY A 11 -3.30 10.26 7.61
C GLY A 11 -4.36 9.17 7.49
N ASN A 12 -4.94 8.75 8.61
CA ASN A 12 -5.90 7.65 8.64
C ASN A 12 -7.30 8.14 8.23
N LEU A 13 -7.75 7.76 7.04
CA LEU A 13 -9.10 8.06 6.53
C LEU A 13 -9.95 6.79 6.38
N GLY A 14 -9.36 5.61 6.59
CA GLY A 14 -10.02 4.32 6.40
C GLY A 14 -10.05 3.84 4.95
N ALA A 15 -10.39 2.56 4.78
CA ALA A 15 -10.30 1.84 3.51
C ALA A 15 -11.17 2.45 2.39
N SER A 16 -12.41 2.86 2.68
CA SER A 16 -13.29 3.44 1.66
C SER A 16 -12.76 4.78 1.13
N ALA A 17 -12.16 5.60 2.00
CA ALA A 17 -11.62 6.90 1.61
C ALA A 17 -10.30 6.80 0.82
N SER A 18 -9.58 5.67 0.91
CA SER A 18 -8.38 5.44 0.10
C SER A 18 -8.68 4.95 -1.32
N LEU A 19 -9.92 4.51 -1.59
CA LEU A 19 -10.29 3.94 -2.89
C LEU A 19 -10.00 4.85 -4.09
N PRO A 20 -10.33 6.16 -4.08
CA PRO A 20 -10.03 7.05 -5.21
C PRO A 20 -8.53 7.18 -5.50
N VAL A 21 -7.69 7.14 -4.46
CA VAL A 21 -6.22 7.17 -4.59
C VAL A 21 -5.73 5.86 -5.23
N MET A 22 -6.29 4.73 -4.82
CA MET A 22 -5.95 3.42 -5.36
C MET A 22 -6.40 3.24 -6.82
N GLU A 23 -7.57 3.76 -7.18
CA GLU A 23 -8.05 3.81 -8.56
C GLU A 23 -7.14 4.66 -9.45
N GLY A 24 -6.74 5.85 -8.96
CA GLY A 24 -5.78 6.70 -9.68
C GLY A 24 -4.46 5.97 -9.96
N LYS A 25 -3.93 5.24 -8.98
CA LYS A 25 -2.72 4.42 -9.17
C LYS A 25 -2.93 3.28 -10.16
N ALA A 26 -4.09 2.62 -10.16
CA ALA A 26 -4.40 1.58 -11.13
C ALA A 26 -4.42 2.12 -12.57
N VAL A 27 -4.98 3.31 -12.77
CA VAL A 27 -4.93 4.01 -14.08
C VAL A 27 -3.48 4.29 -14.50
N LEU A 28 -2.62 4.73 -13.57
CA LEU A 28 -1.20 4.97 -13.87
C LEU A 28 -0.46 3.68 -14.26
N PHE A 29 -0.75 2.55 -13.59
CA PHE A 29 -0.18 1.25 -13.96
C PHE A 29 -0.57 0.84 -15.38
N LYS A 30 -1.83 1.05 -15.77
CA LYS A 30 -2.28 0.74 -17.12
C LYS A 30 -1.65 1.66 -18.16
N GLU A 31 -1.67 2.97 -17.92
CA GLU A 31 -1.21 3.97 -18.88
C GLU A 31 0.29 3.88 -19.15
N PHE A 32 1.11 3.71 -18.11
CA PHE A 32 2.56 3.81 -18.25
C PHE A 32 3.28 2.46 -18.37
N ALA A 33 2.63 1.36 -17.99
CA ALA A 33 3.28 0.04 -17.96
C ALA A 33 2.42 -1.10 -18.55
N ASP A 34 1.23 -0.78 -19.08
CA ASP A 34 0.25 -1.77 -19.58
C ASP A 34 -0.06 -2.88 -18.55
N VAL A 35 -0.06 -2.52 -17.27
CA VAL A 35 -0.34 -3.44 -16.16
C VAL A 35 -1.80 -3.30 -15.74
N ASP A 36 -2.54 -4.41 -15.82
CA ASP A 36 -3.92 -4.49 -15.33
C ASP A 36 -3.96 -4.57 -13.80
N ALA A 37 -3.90 -3.41 -13.15
CA ALA A 37 -4.00 -3.29 -11.71
C ALA A 37 -5.46 -3.17 -11.25
N PHE A 38 -5.79 -3.81 -10.12
CA PHE A 38 -7.11 -3.71 -9.49
C PHE A 38 -6.99 -3.12 -8.08
N PRO A 39 -7.75 -2.07 -7.74
CA PRO A 39 -7.69 -1.47 -6.42
C PRO A 39 -8.35 -2.38 -5.38
N ILE A 40 -7.63 -2.66 -4.29
CA ILE A 40 -8.15 -3.44 -3.15
C ILE A 40 -7.95 -2.61 -1.89
N CYS A 41 -9.05 -2.16 -1.29
CA CYS A 41 -9.07 -1.47 -0.01
C CYS A 41 -9.76 -2.36 1.03
N LEU A 42 -9.05 -2.70 2.10
CA LEU A 42 -9.53 -3.62 3.13
C LEU A 42 -9.53 -2.89 4.48
N ASP A 43 -10.65 -2.90 5.18
CA ASP A 43 -10.74 -2.38 6.54
C ASP A 43 -10.19 -3.40 7.54
N GLU A 44 -8.86 -3.49 7.60
CA GLU A 44 -8.12 -4.34 8.54
C GLU A 44 -6.91 -3.58 9.08
N SER A 45 -6.90 -3.40 10.40
CA SER A 45 -5.84 -2.68 11.11
C SER A 45 -4.78 -3.60 11.69
N ASP A 46 -5.08 -4.90 11.84
CA ASP A 46 -4.14 -5.89 12.35
C ASP A 46 -3.15 -6.31 11.25
N PRO A 47 -1.84 -6.06 11.41
CA PRO A 47 -0.84 -6.40 10.41
C PRO A 47 -0.80 -7.90 10.09
N ASP A 48 -1.03 -8.78 11.06
CA ASP A 48 -0.94 -10.23 10.86
C ASP A 48 -2.12 -10.72 10.01
N LYS A 49 -3.32 -10.21 10.27
CA LYS A 49 -4.50 -10.49 9.45
C LYS A 49 -4.39 -9.88 8.06
N LEU A 50 -3.80 -8.69 7.95
CA LEU A 50 -3.53 -8.08 6.64
C LEU A 50 -2.60 -8.97 5.81
N VAL A 51 -1.55 -9.52 6.42
CA VAL A 51 -0.66 -10.50 5.77
C VAL A 51 -1.40 -11.79 5.40
N GLU A 52 -2.29 -12.30 6.25
CA GLU A 52 -3.12 -13.46 5.93
C GLU A 52 -4.01 -13.20 4.71
N ASN A 53 -4.66 -12.04 4.64
CA ASN A 53 -5.49 -11.64 3.51
C ASN A 53 -4.66 -11.51 2.22
N ILE A 54 -3.46 -10.94 2.30
CA ILE A 54 -2.52 -10.88 1.16
C ILE A 54 -2.19 -12.28 0.65
N LYS A 55 -1.89 -13.23 1.56
CA LYS A 55 -1.59 -14.63 1.20
C LYS A 55 -2.78 -15.31 0.51
N LYS A 56 -4.01 -15.04 0.96
CA LYS A 56 -5.23 -15.58 0.35
C LYS A 56 -5.48 -15.03 -1.05
N LEU A 57 -5.09 -13.78 -1.31
CA LEU A 57 -5.24 -13.12 -2.63
C LEU A 57 -4.12 -13.48 -3.61
N ALA A 58 -2.95 -13.90 -3.13
CA ALA A 58 -1.78 -14.20 -3.94
C ALA A 58 -2.00 -15.15 -5.15
N PRO A 59 -2.88 -16.18 -5.11
CA PRO A 59 -3.13 -17.02 -6.28
C PRO A 59 -3.82 -16.30 -7.45
N ILE A 60 -4.49 -15.17 -7.19
CA ILE A 60 -5.27 -14.42 -8.19
C ILE A 60 -4.41 -13.38 -8.90
N PHE A 61 -3.42 -12.81 -8.21
CA PHE A 61 -2.63 -11.68 -8.70
C PHE A 61 -1.16 -12.04 -8.87
N GLY A 62 -0.53 -11.60 -9.97
CA GLY A 62 0.91 -11.79 -10.19
C GLY A 62 1.80 -11.02 -9.21
N SER A 63 1.29 -9.95 -8.61
CA SER A 63 1.96 -9.19 -7.55
C SER A 63 0.96 -8.39 -6.70
N ILE A 64 1.37 -7.98 -5.51
CA ILE A 64 0.59 -7.13 -4.62
C ILE A 64 1.40 -5.87 -4.29
N ASN A 65 0.96 -4.72 -4.79
CA ASN A 65 1.51 -3.42 -4.41
C ASN A 65 0.87 -2.94 -3.10
N LEU A 66 1.62 -2.81 -2.01
CA LEU A 66 1.13 -2.28 -0.73
C LEU A 66 1.23 -0.75 -0.71
N GLU A 67 0.15 -0.08 -0.31
CA GLU A 67 0.04 1.37 -0.41
C GLU A 67 -0.77 1.97 0.74
N ASP A 68 -0.42 3.19 1.16
CA ASP A 68 -1.15 3.97 2.18
C ASP A 68 -1.43 3.17 3.48
N ILE A 69 -0.48 2.31 3.86
CA ILE A 69 -0.49 1.53 5.11
C ILE A 69 0.56 2.14 6.04
N LYS A 70 0.13 2.50 7.25
CA LYS A 70 1.00 3.07 8.27
C LYS A 70 1.95 2.00 8.80
N VAL A 71 3.25 2.26 8.66
CA VAL A 71 4.33 1.52 9.32
C VAL A 71 5.07 2.51 10.22
N VAL A 72 5.03 2.28 11.54
CA VAL A 72 5.79 3.07 12.51
C VAL A 72 7.03 2.29 12.91
N VAL A 73 8.19 2.82 12.56
CA VAL A 73 9.48 2.42 13.13
C VAL A 73 9.97 3.61 13.95
N ASN A 74 10.48 3.37 15.17
CA ASN A 74 10.87 4.43 16.10
C ASN A 74 11.74 5.52 15.42
N GLY A 75 11.21 6.74 15.29
CA GLY A 75 11.92 7.93 14.80
C GLY A 75 11.61 8.35 13.35
N ALA A 76 11.64 7.43 12.38
CA ALA A 76 11.42 7.74 10.96
C ALA A 76 10.23 6.96 10.38
N GLY A 77 9.34 7.65 9.65
CA GLY A 77 8.24 7.00 8.93
C GLY A 77 8.74 6.08 7.80
N ALA A 78 7.84 5.27 7.23
CA ALA A 78 8.18 4.26 6.22
C ALA A 78 9.06 4.78 5.07
N ALA A 79 8.73 5.95 4.50
CA ALA A 79 9.53 6.55 3.43
C ALA A 79 10.93 6.94 3.90
N GLY A 80 11.04 7.64 5.04
CA GLY A 80 12.33 8.06 5.59
C GLY A 80 13.24 6.89 5.94
N ALA A 81 12.68 5.85 6.57
CA ALA A 81 13.42 4.63 6.90
C ALA A 81 13.93 3.92 5.64
N SER A 82 13.09 3.78 4.61
CA SER A 82 13.48 3.15 3.34
C SER A 82 14.51 3.96 2.57
N ILE A 83 14.39 5.29 2.53
CA ILE A 83 15.36 6.18 1.87
C ILE A 83 16.72 6.08 2.57
N ILE A 84 16.77 6.17 3.89
CA ILE A 84 18.02 6.02 4.66
C ILE A 84 18.63 4.64 4.39
N LYS A 85 17.80 3.59 4.36
CA LYS A 85 18.27 2.24 4.05
C LYS A 85 18.88 2.17 2.65
N LEU A 86 18.21 2.74 1.64
CA LEU A 86 18.70 2.81 0.25
C LEU A 86 20.00 3.61 0.12
N LEU A 87 20.13 4.72 0.85
CA LEU A 87 21.34 5.56 0.83
C LEU A 87 22.54 4.92 1.54
N ASN A 88 22.29 4.02 2.49
CA ASN A 88 23.30 3.31 3.26
C ASN A 88 23.62 1.90 2.72
N PHE A 89 23.02 1.49 1.59
CA PHE A 89 23.46 0.30 0.87
C PHE A 89 24.72 0.66 0.06
N GLU A 90 25.90 0.33 0.60
CA GLU A 90 27.09 -0.01 -0.19
C GLU A 90 26.99 -1.45 -0.70
#